data_AF-A0A535SXE6-F1
#
_entry.id   AF-A0A535SXE6-F1
#
_cell.length_a   1.000
_cell.length_b   1.000
_cell.length_c   1.000
_cell.angle_alpha   90.00
_cell.angle_beta   90.00
_cell.angle_gamma   90.00
#
_symmetry.space_group_name_H-M   'P 1'
#
loop_
_entity.id
_entity.type
_entity.pdbx_description
1 polymer ?
#
loop_
_entity_poly.entity_id
_entity_poly.type
_entity_poly.pdbx_seq_one_letter_code
_entity_poly.pdbx_strand_id
1 'polypeptide(L)'
;MYVHEVEFEGRVRRDLIASLRVQPYSDRIVLPHEIASLRVQPYSDRIVLPHERTHQGPKEDRLALLRATRVSLEPLWFLYEGAGTGVPAVVERVAARAPAVTFTGPEGTGHRLWVISDPAIHASVHAALEDLPVLIADGHHRYETALAYAEGLNGDPDAPSRFTLALLTDLSDPGLVVLPTHRVMKTG
;
A
#
# COMPACT_ATOMS: atom_id res chain seq x y z
N MET A 1 10.95 -3.03 -4.71
CA MET A 1 10.28 -4.33 -4.54
C MET A 1 11.14 -5.29 -3.70
N TYR A 2 11.11 -5.08 -2.39
CA TYR A 2 11.30 -6.12 -1.36
C TYR A 2 9.93 -6.74 -1.07
N VAL A 3 9.80 -7.96 -0.56
CA VAL A 3 8.58 -8.46 0.15
C VAL A 3 8.64 -7.98 1.62
N HIS A 4 7.62 -8.18 2.47
CA HIS A 4 7.65 -7.86 3.91
C HIS A 4 6.59 -8.63 4.73
N GLU A 5 6.97 -9.78 5.31
CA GLU A 5 6.17 -10.50 6.30
C GLU A 5 5.92 -9.64 7.55
N VAL A 6 4.89 -9.98 8.32
CA VAL A 6 4.49 -9.32 9.58
C VAL A 6 3.69 -10.35 10.40
N GLU A 7 4.27 -11.33 11.10
CA GLU A 7 3.51 -12.42 11.73
C GLU A 7 2.60 -11.94 12.86
N PHE A 8 1.29 -11.87 12.62
CA PHE A 8 0.32 -11.18 13.49
C PHE A 8 -1.02 -12.01 13.65
N GLU A 9 -1.24 -12.66 14.81
CA GLU A 9 -2.36 -13.61 15.21
C GLU A 9 -2.36 -15.05 14.67
N GLY A 10 -1.26 -15.52 14.07
CA GLY A 10 -1.13 -16.92 13.66
C GLY A 10 -1.82 -17.29 12.34
N ARG A 11 -2.12 -16.31 11.47
CA ARG A 11 -2.23 -16.55 10.01
C ARG A 11 -0.86 -16.17 9.36
N VAL A 12 -0.70 -15.76 8.07
CA VAL A 12 0.59 -15.21 7.56
C VAL A 12 0.44 -14.02 6.59
N ARG A 13 1.18 -12.91 6.81
CA ARG A 13 1.17 -11.65 6.02
C ARG A 13 2.41 -11.51 5.20
N ARG A 14 2.43 -11.01 3.96
CA ARG A 14 3.65 -10.81 3.14
C ARG A 14 3.53 -9.62 2.18
N ASP A 15 3.94 -8.42 2.56
CA ASP A 15 3.80 -7.22 1.73
C ASP A 15 4.84 -7.17 0.59
N LEU A 16 4.88 -6.11 -0.23
CA LEU A 16 6.16 -5.62 -0.78
C LEU A 16 6.54 -4.26 -0.18
N ILE A 17 7.75 -3.76 -0.44
CA ILE A 17 8.30 -2.44 -0.10
C ILE A 17 9.12 -1.88 -1.29
N ALA A 18 9.17 -0.55 -1.44
CA ALA A 18 10.11 0.14 -2.35
C ALA A 18 11.00 1.16 -1.63
N SER A 19 10.52 1.79 -0.56
CA SER A 19 11.30 2.59 0.40
C SER A 19 10.63 2.49 1.78
N LEU A 20 11.38 2.72 2.87
CA LEU A 20 10.84 2.59 4.24
C LEU A 20 11.47 3.59 5.22
N ARG A 21 10.62 4.22 6.03
CA ARG A 21 10.96 4.75 7.35
C ARG A 21 10.11 3.98 8.37
N VAL A 22 10.73 3.41 9.40
CA VAL A 22 10.05 2.58 10.40
C VAL A 22 9.61 3.42 11.59
N GLN A 23 8.35 3.26 12.02
CA GLN A 23 7.84 3.62 13.35
C GLN A 23 6.90 2.49 13.84
N PRO A 24 6.71 2.30 15.18
CA PRO A 24 6.19 1.05 15.73
C PRO A 24 4.71 1.09 16.15
N TYR A 25 3.94 0.03 15.86
CA TYR A 25 2.69 -0.31 16.56
C TYR A 25 2.20 -1.77 16.32
N SER A 26 1.03 -2.12 16.89
CA SER A 26 0.85 -3.32 17.71
C SER A 26 0.11 -4.55 17.16
N ASP A 27 0.43 -5.65 17.82
CA ASP A 27 -0.30 -6.91 17.91
C ASP A 27 -0.76 -7.47 16.56
N ARG A 28 -1.97 -8.04 16.39
CA ARG A 28 -2.13 -9.33 15.68
C ARG A 28 -3.42 -9.54 14.78
N ILE A 29 -3.30 -9.58 13.41
CA ILE A 29 -4.13 -10.24 12.28
C ILE A 29 -3.38 -10.14 10.88
N VAL A 30 -3.43 -11.04 9.86
CA VAL A 30 -2.36 -11.06 8.76
C VAL A 30 -2.58 -11.54 7.30
N LEU A 31 -2.01 -10.79 6.30
CA LEU A 31 -2.26 -10.69 4.83
C LEU A 31 -1.04 -10.53 3.84
N PRO A 32 -0.86 -11.24 2.70
CA PRO A 32 -0.01 -10.78 1.57
C PRO A 32 -0.39 -9.44 0.88
N HIS A 33 0.62 -8.68 0.44
CA HIS A 33 0.48 -7.43 -0.33
C HIS A 33 1.65 -7.22 -1.32
N GLU A 34 1.57 -6.19 -2.17
CA GLU A 34 2.70 -5.65 -2.94
C GLU A 34 2.86 -4.12 -2.79
N ILE A 35 4.01 -3.58 -2.36
CA ILE A 35 4.36 -2.18 -2.66
C ILE A 35 4.92 -1.98 -4.06
N ALA A 36 4.28 -1.06 -4.76
CA ALA A 36 4.60 -0.57 -6.09
C ALA A 36 4.64 0.98 -6.12
N SER A 37 4.90 1.51 -7.32
CA SER A 37 4.78 2.94 -7.65
C SER A 37 3.46 3.12 -8.41
N LEU A 38 2.41 3.64 -7.76
CA LEU A 38 1.08 3.77 -8.36
C LEU A 38 0.87 5.19 -8.90
N ARG A 39 0.38 5.31 -10.14
CA ARG A 39 0.07 6.62 -10.76
C ARG A 39 -1.19 7.20 -10.12
N VAL A 40 -1.09 8.36 -9.48
CA VAL A 40 -2.26 9.07 -8.91
C VAL A 40 -3.10 9.69 -10.02
N GLN A 41 -4.40 9.43 -9.96
CA GLN A 41 -5.39 9.79 -10.99
C GLN A 41 -6.69 10.27 -10.33
N PRO A 42 -7.46 11.17 -10.97
CA PRO A 42 -8.79 11.57 -10.54
C PRO A 42 -9.75 10.38 -10.31
N TYR A 43 -10.57 10.43 -9.26
CA TYR A 43 -11.56 9.38 -8.97
C TYR A 43 -12.66 9.24 -10.05
N SER A 44 -12.80 10.24 -10.94
CA SER A 44 -13.66 10.16 -12.13
C SER A 44 -13.31 9.00 -13.06
N ASP A 45 -12.03 8.62 -13.06
CA ASP A 45 -11.44 7.70 -14.02
C ASP A 45 -11.63 6.25 -13.54
N ARG A 46 -12.11 6.06 -12.29
CA ARG A 46 -12.50 4.81 -11.64
C ARG A 46 -11.41 3.74 -11.49
N ILE A 47 -10.18 4.02 -11.91
CA ILE A 47 -8.99 3.19 -11.66
C ILE A 47 -8.63 3.18 -10.17
N VAL A 48 -8.85 4.28 -9.45
CA VAL A 48 -8.74 4.33 -7.98
C VAL A 48 -10.10 4.64 -7.37
N LEU A 49 -10.57 3.76 -6.49
CA LEU A 49 -11.87 3.81 -5.84
C LEU A 49 -11.73 4.31 -4.39
N PRO A 50 -12.33 5.46 -4.02
CA PRO A 50 -12.42 5.91 -2.64
C PRO A 50 -13.64 5.30 -1.92
N HIS A 51 -13.58 5.26 -0.59
CA HIS A 51 -14.74 4.91 0.25
C HIS A 51 -14.99 5.91 1.40
N GLU A 52 -14.06 6.83 1.66
CA GLU A 52 -14.20 7.93 2.63
C GLU A 52 -14.38 9.29 1.91
N ARG A 53 -14.89 10.30 2.62
CA ARG A 53 -14.81 11.71 2.21
C ARG A 53 -13.81 12.44 3.11
N THR A 54 -12.79 13.04 2.52
CA THR A 54 -11.74 13.76 3.25
C THR A 54 -12.19 15.12 3.79
N HIS A 55 -11.43 15.66 4.73
CA HIS A 55 -11.55 17.02 5.24
C HIS A 55 -10.35 17.89 4.80
N GLN A 56 -10.56 19.21 4.69
CA GLN A 56 -9.56 20.13 4.12
C GLN A 56 -8.29 20.27 4.98
N GLY A 57 -8.42 20.54 6.28
CA GLY A 57 -7.28 20.82 7.16
C GLY A 57 -6.15 19.78 7.12
N PRO A 58 -6.42 18.46 7.26
CA PRO A 58 -5.39 17.42 7.18
C PRO A 58 -4.69 17.29 5.82
N LYS A 59 -5.18 17.95 4.76
CA LYS A 59 -4.56 17.96 3.41
C LYS A 59 -3.57 19.10 3.24
N GLU A 60 -3.79 20.24 3.90
CA GLU A 60 -2.91 21.42 3.76
C GLU A 60 -1.52 21.19 4.39
N ASP A 61 -1.50 20.65 5.62
CA ASP A 61 -0.27 20.26 6.32
C ASP A 61 0.51 19.19 5.55
N ARG A 62 -0.18 18.13 5.10
CA ARG A 62 0.44 17.06 4.29
C ARG A 62 0.95 17.57 2.95
N LEU A 63 0.28 18.53 2.32
CA LEU A 63 0.74 19.17 1.08
C LEU A 63 1.98 20.05 1.32
N ALA A 64 2.05 20.75 2.46
CA ALA A 64 3.25 21.50 2.86
C ALA A 64 4.44 20.55 3.10
N LEU A 65 4.22 19.44 3.80
CA LEU A 65 5.23 18.40 4.02
C LEU A 65 5.72 17.79 2.70
N LEU A 66 4.81 17.38 1.81
CA LEU A 66 5.16 16.79 0.50
C LEU A 66 5.90 17.79 -0.41
N ARG A 67 5.54 19.08 -0.38
CA ARG A 67 6.28 20.14 -1.09
C ARG A 67 7.70 20.35 -0.55
N ALA A 68 7.88 20.22 0.77
CA ALA A 68 9.17 20.40 1.43
C ALA A 68 10.11 19.19 1.23
N THR A 69 9.59 17.95 1.33
CA THR A 69 10.40 16.73 1.21
C THR A 69 10.53 16.22 -0.22
N ARG A 70 9.49 16.41 -1.05
CA ARG A 70 9.30 15.80 -2.37
C ARG A 70 9.35 14.26 -2.37
N VAL A 71 8.96 13.64 -1.25
CA VAL A 71 9.02 12.19 -1.01
C VAL A 71 7.73 11.70 -0.36
N SER A 72 7.13 10.64 -0.91
CA SER A 72 6.13 9.83 -0.19
C SER A 72 6.82 9.08 0.94
N LEU A 73 6.65 9.57 2.19
CA LEU A 73 7.32 9.04 3.38
C LEU A 73 6.67 7.77 3.95
N GLU A 74 5.40 7.56 3.61
CA GLU A 74 4.51 6.49 4.08
C GLU A 74 3.77 5.90 2.86
N PRO A 75 3.56 4.58 2.79
CA PRO A 75 2.76 3.97 1.72
C PRO A 75 1.27 4.26 1.91
N LEU A 76 0.55 4.40 0.80
CA LEU A 76 -0.92 4.36 0.77
C LEU A 76 -1.37 2.91 0.68
N TRP A 77 -2.38 2.51 1.44
CA TRP A 77 -2.90 1.14 1.37
C TRP A 77 -4.09 1.06 0.42
N PHE A 78 -4.02 0.14 -0.54
CA PHE A 78 -5.06 -0.21 -1.51
C PHE A 78 -5.31 -1.73 -1.52
N LEU A 79 -6.43 -2.12 -2.12
CA LEU A 79 -6.88 -3.50 -2.32
C LEU A 79 -7.22 -3.72 -3.81
N TYR A 80 -6.96 -4.89 -4.37
CA TYR A 80 -7.29 -5.29 -5.75
C TYR A 80 -7.88 -6.70 -5.78
N GLU A 81 -8.56 -7.09 -6.86
CA GLU A 81 -9.06 -8.47 -7.01
C GLU A 81 -8.00 -9.33 -7.73
N GLY A 82 -7.22 -10.11 -6.98
CA GLY A 82 -6.10 -10.89 -7.54
C GLY A 82 -6.49 -12.23 -8.15
N ALA A 83 -7.76 -12.64 -8.03
CA ALA A 83 -8.28 -13.88 -8.58
C ALA A 83 -8.09 -13.95 -10.11
N GLY A 84 -7.41 -15.00 -10.59
CA GLY A 84 -7.13 -15.20 -12.02
C GLY A 84 -5.95 -14.40 -12.59
N THR A 85 -5.46 -13.37 -11.90
CA THR A 85 -4.33 -12.53 -12.35
C THR A 85 -2.99 -13.27 -12.42
N GLY A 86 -2.84 -14.34 -11.63
CA GLY A 86 -1.57 -15.04 -11.41
C GLY A 86 -0.64 -14.37 -10.39
N VAL A 87 -0.92 -13.15 -9.94
CA VAL A 87 -0.09 -12.43 -8.95
C VAL A 87 0.02 -13.20 -7.61
N PRO A 88 -1.04 -13.79 -7.04
CA PRO A 88 -0.90 -14.63 -5.83
C PRO A 88 0.07 -15.81 -6.00
N ALA A 89 0.14 -16.41 -7.20
CA ALA A 89 1.08 -17.48 -7.51
C ALA A 89 2.52 -17.01 -7.78
N VAL A 90 2.71 -15.70 -8.02
CA VAL A 90 4.03 -15.04 -8.00
C VAL A 90 4.45 -14.76 -6.56
N VAL A 91 3.56 -14.20 -5.73
CA VAL A 91 3.81 -13.91 -4.31
C VAL A 91 4.25 -15.15 -3.56
N GLU A 92 3.50 -16.26 -3.63
CA GLU A 92 3.87 -17.50 -2.94
C GLU A 92 5.20 -18.10 -3.44
N ARG A 93 5.51 -17.96 -4.75
CA ARG A 93 6.78 -18.40 -5.33
C ARG A 93 7.99 -17.57 -4.85
N VAL A 94 7.76 -16.31 -4.48
CA VAL A 94 8.80 -15.45 -3.87
C VAL A 94 8.88 -15.71 -2.36
N ALA A 95 7.75 -15.87 -1.68
CA ALA A 95 7.65 -16.22 -0.27
C ALA A 95 8.36 -17.55 0.08
N ALA A 96 8.32 -18.53 -0.83
CA ALA A 96 9.00 -19.81 -0.67
C ALA A 96 10.55 -19.72 -0.71
N ARG A 97 11.13 -18.55 -0.97
CA ARG A 97 12.58 -18.30 -0.92
C ARG A 97 13.03 -17.98 0.51
N ALA A 98 14.34 -17.90 0.74
CA ALA A 98 14.85 -17.28 1.97
C ALA A 98 14.62 -15.76 1.93
N PRO A 99 14.16 -15.13 3.02
CA PRO A 99 14.05 -13.68 3.10
C PRO A 99 15.43 -13.02 3.23
N ALA A 100 15.58 -11.87 2.57
CA ALA A 100 16.76 -11.00 2.63
C ALA A 100 16.88 -10.20 3.93
N VAL A 101 15.78 -10.01 4.68
CA VAL A 101 15.76 -9.42 6.03
C VAL A 101 14.76 -10.19 6.87
N THR A 102 15.03 -10.38 8.16
CA THR A 102 14.01 -10.82 9.14
C THR A 102 14.22 -10.03 10.43
N PHE A 103 13.15 -9.49 11.01
CA PHE A 103 13.19 -8.77 12.29
C PHE A 103 11.87 -8.95 13.04
N THR A 104 11.90 -9.01 14.38
CA THR A 104 10.68 -8.91 15.18
C THR A 104 10.42 -7.44 15.50
N GLY A 105 9.20 -6.96 15.27
CA GLY A 105 8.78 -5.63 15.70
C GLY A 105 8.71 -5.56 17.23
N PRO A 106 8.57 -4.36 17.83
CA PRO A 106 8.53 -4.19 19.30
C PRO A 106 7.37 -4.92 20.02
N GLU A 107 6.47 -5.51 19.24
CA GLU A 107 5.14 -5.99 19.59
C GLU A 107 5.05 -7.52 19.46
N GLY A 108 6.19 -8.21 19.31
CA GLY A 108 6.25 -9.67 19.07
C GLY A 108 5.85 -10.08 17.64
N THR A 109 5.63 -9.13 16.75
CA THR A 109 5.22 -9.31 15.35
C THR A 109 6.41 -9.70 14.48
N GLY A 110 6.34 -10.79 13.71
CA GLY A 110 7.49 -11.38 13.01
C GLY A 110 7.66 -10.97 11.56
N HIS A 111 8.56 -10.03 11.25
CA HIS A 111 8.69 -9.47 9.90
C HIS A 111 9.76 -10.15 9.03
N ARG A 112 9.53 -10.34 7.72
CA ARG A 112 10.52 -10.93 6.79
C ARG A 112 10.50 -10.30 5.38
N LEU A 113 11.57 -9.71 4.87
CA LEU A 113 11.59 -9.09 3.53
C LEU A 113 12.29 -9.94 2.47
N TRP A 114 11.74 -10.08 1.26
CA TRP A 114 12.38 -10.82 0.13
C TRP A 114 12.58 -9.94 -1.12
N VAL A 115 13.80 -9.68 -1.58
CA VAL A 115 14.00 -8.86 -2.79
C VAL A 115 13.45 -9.56 -4.05
N ILE A 116 12.53 -8.89 -4.77
CA ILE A 116 12.26 -9.17 -6.18
C ILE A 116 13.09 -8.20 -7.01
N SER A 117 14.21 -8.68 -7.55
CA SER A 117 15.08 -7.97 -8.48
C SER A 117 14.94 -8.44 -9.94
N ASP A 118 14.06 -9.41 -10.19
CA ASP A 118 13.83 -10.04 -11.49
C ASP A 118 12.87 -9.19 -12.35
N PRO A 119 13.35 -8.60 -13.48
CA PRO A 119 12.51 -7.76 -14.32
C PRO A 119 11.36 -8.51 -15.00
N ALA A 120 11.49 -9.82 -15.22
CA ALA A 120 10.39 -10.62 -15.79
C ALA A 120 9.25 -10.78 -14.78
N ILE A 121 9.57 -10.86 -13.49
CA ILE A 121 8.55 -10.84 -12.44
C ILE A 121 7.92 -9.44 -12.33
N HIS A 122 8.70 -8.35 -12.41
CA HIS A 122 8.15 -6.98 -12.42
C HIS A 122 7.19 -6.75 -13.58
N ALA A 123 7.57 -7.15 -14.81
CA ALA A 123 6.72 -7.03 -15.99
C ALA A 123 5.45 -7.90 -15.88
N SER A 124 5.58 -9.12 -15.35
CA SER A 124 4.42 -10.02 -15.15
C SER A 124 3.44 -9.49 -14.10
N VAL A 125 3.91 -8.80 -13.06
CA VAL A 125 3.03 -8.18 -12.05
C VAL A 125 2.42 -6.88 -12.58
N HIS A 126 3.16 -6.08 -13.36
CA HIS A 126 2.61 -4.89 -14.02
C HIS A 126 1.44 -5.26 -14.93
N ALA A 127 1.68 -6.13 -15.93
CA ALA A 127 0.67 -6.51 -16.92
C ALA A 127 -0.54 -7.26 -16.33
N ALA A 128 -0.41 -7.81 -15.12
CA ALA A 128 -1.50 -8.48 -14.42
C ALA A 128 -2.35 -7.54 -13.53
N LEU A 129 -1.88 -6.30 -13.27
CA LEU A 129 -2.55 -5.31 -12.42
C LEU A 129 -2.91 -4.01 -13.16
N GLU A 130 -2.34 -3.75 -14.34
CA GLU A 130 -2.44 -2.49 -15.10
C GLU A 130 -3.88 -2.07 -15.43
N ASP A 131 -4.73 -3.03 -15.81
CA ASP A 131 -6.16 -2.81 -16.12
C ASP A 131 -7.09 -2.91 -14.89
N LEU A 132 -6.58 -3.22 -13.70
CA LEU A 132 -7.42 -3.48 -12.52
C LEU A 132 -7.71 -2.20 -11.71
N PRO A 133 -8.98 -1.96 -11.32
CA PRO A 133 -9.29 -0.90 -10.38
C PRO A 133 -8.84 -1.30 -8.97
N VAL A 134 -8.30 -0.33 -8.22
CA VAL A 134 -7.87 -0.53 -6.83
C VAL A 134 -8.73 0.29 -5.85
N LEU A 135 -9.12 -0.33 -4.75
CA LEU A 135 -9.86 0.30 -3.65
C LEU A 135 -8.89 0.83 -2.60
N ILE A 136 -8.91 2.13 -2.27
CA ILE A 136 -8.14 2.65 -1.14
C ILE A 136 -8.66 2.01 0.15
N ALA A 137 -7.79 1.33 0.90
CA ALA A 137 -8.05 0.84 2.26
C ALA A 137 -7.72 1.91 3.31
N ASP A 138 -6.54 2.53 3.22
CA ASP A 138 -6.12 3.61 4.14
C ASP A 138 -5.35 4.73 3.43
N GLY A 139 -5.74 5.96 3.74
CA GLY A 139 -5.00 7.17 3.38
C GLY A 139 -5.61 8.04 2.29
N HIS A 140 -6.94 8.12 2.14
CA HIS A 140 -7.61 8.98 1.15
C HIS A 140 -7.13 10.44 1.23
N HIS A 141 -6.92 10.96 2.44
CA HIS A 141 -6.33 12.29 2.68
C HIS A 141 -4.91 12.42 2.08
N ARG A 142 -4.09 11.36 2.16
CA ARG A 142 -2.74 11.30 1.58
C ARG A 142 -2.79 11.15 0.05
N TYR A 143 -3.70 10.31 -0.46
CA TYR A 143 -3.93 10.12 -1.90
C TYR A 143 -4.30 11.44 -2.58
N GLU A 144 -5.29 12.16 -2.05
CA GLU A 144 -5.72 13.44 -2.61
C GLU A 144 -4.70 14.56 -2.44
N THR A 145 -3.83 14.45 -1.43
CA THR A 145 -2.66 15.33 -1.29
C THR A 145 -1.64 15.08 -2.40
N ALA A 146 -1.34 13.81 -2.69
CA ALA A 146 -0.43 13.44 -3.77
C ALA A 146 -1.00 13.83 -5.16
N LEU A 147 -2.30 13.62 -5.40
CA LEU A 147 -2.98 14.07 -6.61
C LEU A 147 -2.91 15.59 -6.79
N ALA A 148 -3.30 16.38 -5.78
CA ALA A 148 -3.24 17.84 -5.84
C ALA A 148 -1.80 18.39 -5.97
N TYR A 149 -0.80 17.68 -5.43
CA TYR A 149 0.60 17.98 -5.65
C TYR A 149 1.05 17.70 -7.09
N ALA A 150 0.64 16.57 -7.67
CA ALA A 150 0.94 16.18 -9.04
C ALA A 150 0.32 17.14 -10.07
N GLU A 151 -0.95 17.47 -9.90
CA GLU A 151 -1.69 18.44 -10.73
C GLU A 151 -1.07 19.84 -10.64
N GLY A 152 -0.77 20.32 -9.43
CA GLY A 152 -0.19 21.63 -9.18
C GLY A 152 1.22 21.86 -9.74
N LEU A 153 1.88 20.83 -10.28
CA LEU A 153 3.18 20.93 -10.94
C LEU A 153 3.11 21.06 -12.46
N ASN A 154 1.95 20.78 -13.09
CA ASN A 154 1.79 20.74 -14.56
C ASN A 154 2.87 19.92 -15.29
N GLY A 155 3.37 18.86 -14.64
CA GLY A 155 4.44 18.01 -15.17
C GLY A 155 3.97 16.97 -16.19
N ASP A 156 4.93 16.40 -16.89
CA ASP A 156 4.80 15.27 -17.82
C ASP A 156 3.92 14.12 -17.25
N PRO A 157 3.12 13.39 -18.05
CA PRO A 157 2.30 12.25 -17.61
C PRO A 157 3.06 11.14 -16.86
N ASP A 158 4.36 10.98 -17.12
CA ASP A 158 5.23 10.00 -16.48
C ASP A 158 6.24 10.64 -15.51
N ALA A 159 6.06 11.92 -15.16
CA ALA A 159 6.86 12.58 -14.12
C ALA A 159 6.72 11.84 -12.77
N PRO A 160 7.82 11.61 -12.02
CA PRO A 160 7.76 10.91 -10.73
C PRO A 160 6.81 11.49 -9.69
N SER A 161 6.46 12.78 -9.80
CA SER A 161 5.46 13.44 -8.94
C SER A 161 4.02 12.98 -9.18
N ARG A 162 3.73 12.32 -10.31
CA ARG A 162 2.44 11.66 -10.59
C ARG A 162 2.35 10.25 -10.02
N PHE A 163 3.36 9.79 -9.29
CA PHE A 163 3.35 8.48 -8.64
C PHE A 163 3.46 8.63 -7.12
N THR A 164 2.90 7.67 -6.41
CA THR A 164 3.01 7.56 -4.95
C THR A 164 3.41 6.15 -4.54
N LEU A 165 4.02 6.04 -3.35
CA LEU A 165 4.29 4.77 -2.71
C LEU A 165 2.95 4.11 -2.35
N ALA A 166 2.65 2.98 -2.97
CA ALA A 166 1.39 2.26 -2.82
C ALA A 166 1.64 0.86 -2.31
N LEU A 167 0.85 0.36 -1.37
CA LEU A 167 0.78 -0.99 -0.80
C LEU A 167 -0.53 -1.63 -1.25
N LEU A 168 -0.51 -2.76 -1.96
CA LEU A 168 -1.67 -3.38 -2.61
C LEU A 168 -1.99 -4.74 -1.97
N THR A 169 -3.17 -5.01 -1.39
CA THR A 169 -3.57 -6.38 -0.96
C THR A 169 -4.48 -7.04 -2.01
N ASP A 170 -4.39 -8.35 -2.21
CA ASP A 170 -5.49 -9.10 -2.84
C ASP A 170 -6.72 -9.09 -1.90
N LEU A 171 -7.90 -8.76 -2.42
CA LEU A 171 -9.19 -8.83 -1.73
C LEU A 171 -9.57 -10.26 -1.32
N SER A 172 -9.03 -11.26 -2.01
CA SER A 172 -9.23 -12.69 -1.70
C SER A 172 -8.30 -13.23 -0.62
N ASP A 173 -7.40 -12.40 -0.08
CA ASP A 173 -6.45 -12.79 0.95
C ASP A 173 -7.15 -13.20 2.27
N PRO A 174 -6.86 -14.41 2.83
CA PRO A 174 -7.49 -14.90 4.07
C PRO A 174 -7.06 -14.16 5.35
N GLY A 175 -6.10 -13.26 5.23
CA GLY A 175 -5.67 -12.32 6.24
C GLY A 175 -6.47 -11.04 6.33
N LEU A 176 -7.11 -10.63 5.22
CA LEU A 176 -7.79 -9.35 5.09
C LEU A 176 -9.03 -9.28 5.97
N VAL A 177 -8.83 -8.84 7.21
CA VAL A 177 -9.89 -8.68 8.21
C VAL A 177 -10.17 -7.20 8.43
N VAL A 178 -11.36 -6.78 8.00
CA VAL A 178 -11.92 -5.46 8.31
C VAL A 178 -12.79 -5.58 9.57
N LEU A 179 -12.33 -5.01 10.68
CA LEU A 179 -13.05 -5.02 11.95
C LEU A 179 -14.01 -3.82 12.09
N PRO A 180 -15.14 -3.95 12.82
CA PRO A 180 -16.10 -2.88 13.01
C PRO A 180 -15.55 -1.73 13.87
N THR A 181 -15.69 -0.49 13.39
CA THR A 181 -15.34 0.73 14.15
C THR A 181 -16.39 1.03 15.22
N HIS A 182 -16.18 0.52 16.44
CA HIS A 182 -17.03 0.84 17.59
C HIS A 182 -16.86 2.31 18.04
N ARG A 183 -17.97 3.05 18.15
CA ARG A 183 -17.98 4.44 18.64
C ARG A 183 -18.56 4.49 20.05
N VAL A 184 -17.78 4.97 21.01
CA VAL A 184 -18.24 5.24 22.39
C VAL A 184 -18.68 6.70 22.48
N MET A 185 -19.93 6.94 22.87
CA MET A 185 -20.38 8.28 23.28
C MET A 185 -20.44 8.37 24.80
N LYS A 186 -19.87 9.44 25.36
CA LYS A 186 -19.96 9.73 26.79
C LYS A 186 -21.24 10.51 27.06
N THR A 187 -22.20 9.90 27.76
CA THR A 187 -23.34 10.63 28.34
C THR A 187 -22.84 11.59 29.41
N GLY A 188 -23.42 12.80 29.44
CA GLY A 188 -23.27 13.76 30.55
C GLY A 188 -24.19 13.42 31.72
#